data_AF-A0A949YMH9-F1
#
_entry.id   AF-A0A949YMH9-F1
#
_cell.length_a   1.000
_cell.length_b   1.000
_cell.length_c   1.000
_cell.angle_alpha   90.00
_cell.angle_beta   90.00
_cell.angle_gamma   90.00
#
_symmetry.space_group_name_H-M   'P 1'
#
loop_
_entity.id
_entity.type
_entity.pdbx_description
1 polymer ?
#
loop_
_entity_poly.entity_id
_entity_poly.type
_entity_poly.pdbx_seq_one_letter_code
_entity_poly.pdbx_strand_id
1 'polypeptide(L)' 'GLLTNDAMVVAVMKANGLTNLASNDADFDRVPGLTRYAPA' A
#
# COMPACT_ATOMS: atom_id res chain seq x y z
N GLY A 1 0.31 3.99 -11.60
CA GLY A 1 0.46 2.53 -11.60
C GLY A 1 1.59 2.18 -10.67
N LEU A 2 1.48 1.07 -9.93
CA LEU A 2 2.47 0.60 -8.95
C LEU A 2 3.89 0.68 -9.53
N LEU A 3 4.61 1.74 -9.18
CA LEU A 3 6.01 1.91 -9.52
C LEU A 3 6.85 0.94 -8.68
N THR A 4 8.12 0.74 -9.03
CA THR A 4 9.02 -0.19 -8.32
C THR A 4 9.07 0.07 -6.81
N ASN A 5 8.95 1.32 -6.38
CA ASN A 5 8.87 1.68 -4.97
C ASN A 5 7.58 1.20 -4.29
N ASP A 6 6.43 1.30 -4.95
CA ASP A 6 5.14 0.87 -4.39
C ASP A 6 5.12 -0.65 -4.20
N ALA A 7 5.72 -1.38 -5.14
CA ALA A 7 5.90 -2.82 -5.02
C ALA A 7 6.79 -3.20 -3.83
N MET A 8 7.85 -2.43 -3.55
CA MET A 8 8.71 -2.64 -2.38
C MET A 8 7.95 -2.37 -1.07
N VAL A 9 7.15 -1.30 -1.00
CA VAL A 9 6.30 -1.01 0.16
C VAL A 9 5.35 -2.18 0.42
N VAL A 10 4.64 -2.66 -0.61
CA VAL A 10 3.72 -3.80 -0.50
C VAL A 10 4.46 -5.07 -0.05
N ALA A 11 5.66 -5.33 -0.57
CA ALA A 11 6.45 -6.50 -0.19
C ALA A 11 6.85 -6.48 1.29
N VAL A 12 7.30 -5.34 1.80
CA VAL A 12 7.65 -5.17 3.23
C VAL A 12 6.40 -5.30 4.10
N MET A 13 5.28 -4.71 3.70
CA MET A 13 4.02 -4.83 4.44
C MET A 13 3.57 -6.29 4.54
N LYS A 14 3.59 -7.03 3.43
CA LYS A 14 3.26 -8.47 3.41
C LYS A 14 4.18 -9.29 4.31
N ALA A 15 5.50 -9.02 4.26
CA ALA A 15 6.47 -9.73 5.09
C ALA A 15 6.25 -9.51 6.59
N ASN A 16 5.67 -8.37 6.98
CA ASN A 16 5.42 -8.02 8.39
C ASN A 16 3.95 -8.18 8.80
N GLY A 17 3.08 -8.71 7.94
CA GLY A 17 1.64 -8.83 8.22
C GLY A 17 0.93 -7.49 8.40
N LEU A 18 1.47 -6.42 7.83
CA LEU A 18 0.85 -5.08 7.87
C LEU A 18 -0.19 -4.95 6.77
N THR A 19 -1.37 -4.46 7.13
CA THR A 19 -2.51 -4.32 6.21
C THR A 19 -3.05 -2.89 6.11
N ASN A 20 -2.54 -1.96 6.91
CA ASN A 20 -2.98 -0.57 6.93
C ASN A 20 -1.84 0.35 6.47
N LEU A 21 -2.11 1.20 5.48
CA LEU A 21 -1.13 2.13 4.92
C LEU A 21 -1.69 3.55 4.89
N ALA A 22 -1.00 4.51 5.52
CA ALA A 22 -1.27 5.92 5.31
C ALA A 22 -0.50 6.40 4.07
N SER A 23 -1.21 6.72 2.98
CA SER A 23 -0.60 7.18 1.74
C SER A 23 -1.58 7.98 0.90
N ASN A 24 -1.08 9.04 0.27
CA ASN A 24 -1.85 9.82 -0.71
C ASN A 24 -1.85 9.20 -2.11
N ASP A 25 -1.16 8.08 -2.29
CA ASP A 25 -1.11 7.36 -3.55
C ASP A 25 -2.28 6.37 -3.67
N ALA A 26 -3.22 6.67 -4.56
CA ALA A 26 -4.41 5.86 -4.79
C ALA A 26 -4.13 4.52 -5.51
N ASP A 27 -2.93 4.29 -6.05
CA ASP A 27 -2.61 3.01 -6.68
C ASP A 27 -2.59 1.85 -5.67
N PHE A 28 -2.35 2.14 -4.37
CA PHE A 28 -2.42 1.15 -3.31
C PHE A 28 -3.84 0.60 -3.07
N ASP A 29 -4.89 1.30 -3.51
CA ASP A 29 -6.28 0.80 -3.43
C ASP A 29 -6.49 -0.45 -4.31
N ARG A 30 -5.57 -0.73 -5.23
CA ARG A 30 -5.60 -1.90 -6.12
C ARG A 30 -4.94 -3.13 -5.50
N VAL A 31 -4.33 -3.02 -4.32
CA VAL A 31 -3.61 -4.10 -3.65
C VAL A 31 -4.57 -4.86 -2.73
N PRO A 32 -4.93 -6.13 -3.04
CA PRO A 32 -5.84 -6.89 -2.19
C PRO A 32 -5.26 -7.11 -0.80
N GLY A 33 -6.09 -6.93 0.24
CA GLY A 33 -5.69 -7.09 1.64
C GLY A 33 -4.97 -5.88 2.24
N LEU A 34 -4.85 -4.78 1.48
CA LEU A 34 -4.32 -3.51 1.95
C LEU A 34 -5.46 -2.48 2.09
N THR A 35 -5.53 -1.80 3.23
CA THR A 35 -6.43 -0.68 3.48
C THR A 35 -5.63 0.60 3.50
N ARG A 36 -5.94 1.51 2.57
CA ARG A 36 -5.28 2.81 2.49
C ARG A 36 -6.08 3.86 3.26
N TYR A 37 -5.37 4.71 3.99
CA TYR A 37 -5.89 5.90 4.65
C TYR A 37 -5.24 7.14 4.04
N ALA A 38 -6.06 8.13 3.70
CA ALA A 38 -5.62 9.43 3.23
C ALA A 38 -6.51 10.54 3.82
N PRO A 39 -5.99 11.78 3.90
CA PRO A 39 -6.82 12.95 4.19
C PRO A 39 -7.96 13.13 3.17
N ALA A 40 -9.02 13.81 3.60
CA ALA A 40 -10.10 14.26 2.73
C ALA A 40 -9.67 15.41 1.81
#